data_AF-A0A7J6RI74-F1
#
_entry.id   AF-A0A7J6RI74-F1
#
_cell.length_a   1.000
_cell.length_b   1.000
_cell.length_c   1.000
_cell.angle_alpha   90.00
_cell.angle_beta   90.00
_cell.angle_gamma   90.00
#
_symmetry.space_group_name_H-M   'P 1'
#
loop_
_entity.id
_entity.type
_entity.pdbx_description
1 polymer ?
#
loop_
_entity_poly.entity_id
_entity_poly.type
_entity_poly.pdbx_seq_one_letter_code
_entity_poly.pdbx_strand_id
1 'polypeptide(L)'
;MSTSVYIRRDGVAVLTLRNPPVNSLSQAHCKSLVQNMKILQSNPTVKGIVITGEGKFFSGGAEIMEFEYHIRRGAKMDMASGIHVVMNTIDSTNKPVVAAINGMALGGGFEVALASHYRVAVPTAKVGLPEVNLGLLPGGQGTQRLPRLAGVQVALQTMLAGQPIPAPLAKRQKMVDEIVPADKLIDAAATIALTKPVRRTSEMTCTTADRVMVVGGAVEMGLNQIDRFRKHQIAPDAIGRCVKAAVESGGDFQKGCRVEQQEFEKLLYSKESGALRHLFFAERLANKVSGVTAKPLPIRKVGVVGAGLMGGGIAMCFVAKGIPVVLLDAKQEFLSKGMGLIKKNYETSVARKSIKPEVAVKRLGLIKPSLDYADFADCDIVIEAVFENLKLKQDIFKQLDKVAKPDALLCSNTSSLDIDAIASAVPRRAKNVVGTHFFSPANVMKLLENVRTKEASDTTIATVMAMGKLINKVAVLVGNCDGFVGNRMLGPYGAEVRQMVEEGGELAKFDTVATDFGMAMGPLSMSDLVGQDLFWRARKMAGDMKLETAVAI
;
A
#
# COMPACT_ATOMS: atom_id res chain seq x y z
N MET A 1 -13.81 -7.24 26.62
CA MET A 1 -14.97 -7.14 25.72
C MET A 1 -14.56 -6.36 24.48
N SER A 2 -14.89 -6.85 23.28
CA SER A 2 -14.51 -6.26 21.98
C SER A 2 -15.35 -5.05 21.57
N THR A 3 -16.46 -4.81 22.26
CA THR A 3 -17.31 -3.64 22.10
C THR A 3 -17.62 -3.06 23.47
N SER A 4 -17.66 -1.73 23.60
CA SER A 4 -18.13 -1.04 24.80
C SER A 4 -19.31 -0.14 24.48
N VAL A 5 -20.23 0.02 25.43
CA VAL A 5 -21.45 0.81 25.27
C VAL A 5 -21.59 1.76 26.43
N TYR A 6 -21.87 3.03 26.13
CA TYR A 6 -22.18 4.07 27.10
C TYR A 6 -23.44 4.82 26.65
N ILE A 7 -24.42 5.03 27.54
CA ILE A 7 -25.62 5.79 27.24
C ILE A 7 -25.45 7.21 27.80
N ARG A 8 -25.51 8.20 26.90
CA ARG A 8 -25.48 9.61 27.23
C ARG A 8 -26.76 10.04 27.93
N ARG A 9 -26.70 11.15 28.68
CA ARG A 9 -27.86 11.72 29.40
C ARG A 9 -29.02 12.12 28.46
N ASP A 10 -28.73 12.43 27.20
CA ASP A 10 -29.71 12.77 26.17
C ASP A 10 -30.43 11.53 25.57
N GLY A 11 -30.06 10.32 25.98
CA GLY A 11 -30.64 9.06 25.51
C GLY A 11 -29.94 8.48 24.27
N VAL A 12 -28.82 9.05 23.81
CA VAL A 12 -28.02 8.46 22.73
C VAL A 12 -27.03 7.43 23.28
N ALA A 13 -27.06 6.22 22.75
CA ALA A 13 -26.09 5.18 23.06
C ALA A 13 -24.86 5.30 22.15
N VAL A 14 -23.67 5.37 22.74
CA VAL A 14 -22.38 5.34 22.04
C VAL A 14 -21.81 3.93 22.14
N LEU A 15 -21.69 3.27 20.99
CA LEU A 15 -21.11 1.96 20.82
C LEU A 15 -19.71 2.12 20.22
N THR A 16 -18.68 1.73 20.97
CA THR A 16 -17.28 1.85 20.57
C THR A 16 -16.72 0.48 20.19
N LEU A 17 -16.27 0.35 18.94
CA LEU A 17 -15.53 -0.79 18.42
C LEU A 17 -14.13 -0.83 19.05
N ARG A 18 -13.79 -1.93 19.72
CA ARG A 18 -12.53 -2.12 20.46
C ARG A 18 -11.93 -3.49 20.12
N ASN A 19 -11.14 -3.54 19.05
CA ASN A 19 -10.38 -4.74 18.70
C ASN A 19 -9.00 -4.35 18.13
N PRO A 20 -8.06 -3.91 18.98
CA PRO A 20 -6.78 -3.38 18.51
C PRO A 20 -6.00 -4.43 17.68
N PRO A 21 -5.14 -4.00 16.75
CA PRO A 21 -4.68 -2.62 16.56
C PRO A 21 -5.54 -1.77 15.61
N VAL A 22 -6.48 -2.39 14.87
CA VAL A 22 -7.25 -1.71 13.80
C VAL A 22 -8.76 -1.83 13.94
N ASN A 23 -9.26 -2.34 15.06
CA ASN A 23 -10.69 -2.65 15.27
C ASN A 23 -11.23 -3.61 14.19
N SER A 24 -10.52 -4.72 13.95
CA SER A 24 -10.92 -5.70 12.94
C SER A 24 -12.26 -6.36 13.30
N LEU A 25 -13.06 -6.66 12.27
CA LEU A 25 -14.37 -7.29 12.38
C LEU A 25 -14.23 -8.81 12.27
N SER A 26 -13.67 -9.42 13.31
CA SER A 26 -13.67 -10.88 13.50
C SER A 26 -15.10 -11.39 13.74
N GLN A 27 -15.35 -12.68 13.57
CA GLN A 27 -16.66 -13.27 13.88
C GLN A 27 -17.12 -12.96 15.31
N ALA A 28 -16.21 -13.06 16.29
CA ALA A 28 -16.51 -12.76 17.68
C ALA A 28 -16.90 -11.28 17.88
N HIS A 29 -16.23 -10.36 17.18
CA HIS A 29 -16.55 -8.94 17.24
C HIS A 29 -17.89 -8.63 16.54
N CYS A 30 -18.16 -9.24 15.38
CA CYS A 30 -19.46 -9.15 14.70
C CYS A 30 -20.60 -9.64 15.61
N LYS A 31 -20.45 -10.80 16.26
CA LYS A 31 -21.43 -11.34 17.22
C LYS A 31 -21.67 -10.37 18.38
N SER A 32 -20.60 -9.81 18.95
CA SER A 32 -20.70 -8.83 20.04
C SER A 32 -21.43 -7.56 19.60
N LEU A 33 -21.13 -7.05 18.41
CA LEU A 33 -21.79 -5.88 17.83
C LEU A 33 -23.30 -6.13 17.62
N VAL A 34 -23.67 -7.26 17.02
CA VAL A 34 -25.08 -7.65 16.82
C VAL A 34 -25.82 -7.76 18.16
N GLN A 35 -25.23 -8.40 19.17
CA GLN A 35 -25.84 -8.54 20.49
C GLN A 35 -26.08 -7.18 21.15
N ASN A 36 -25.08 -6.30 21.15
CA ASN A 36 -25.21 -4.96 21.71
C ASN A 36 -26.24 -4.12 20.95
N MET A 37 -26.26 -4.19 19.62
CA MET A 37 -27.26 -3.50 18.80
C MET A 37 -28.69 -3.95 19.15
N LYS A 38 -28.92 -5.27 19.32
CA LYS A 38 -30.23 -5.80 19.72
C LYS A 38 -30.67 -5.30 21.10
N ILE A 39 -29.74 -5.27 22.08
CA ILE A 39 -30.00 -4.72 23.42
C ILE A 39 -30.36 -3.23 23.35
N LEU A 40 -29.62 -2.45 22.56
CA LEU A 40 -29.88 -1.02 22.39
C LEU A 40 -31.20 -0.76 21.66
N GLN A 41 -31.56 -1.60 20.70
CA GLN A 41 -32.83 -1.53 19.98
C GLN A 41 -34.02 -1.77 20.92
N SER A 42 -33.96 -2.75 21.82
CA SER A 42 -35.05 -3.06 22.75
C SER A 42 -35.16 -2.11 23.95
N ASN A 43 -34.09 -1.36 24.27
CA ASN A 43 -34.11 -0.46 25.43
C ASN A 43 -34.92 0.83 25.17
N PRO A 44 -36.04 1.09 25.86
CA PRO A 44 -36.88 2.26 25.61
C PRO A 44 -36.22 3.61 25.94
N THR A 45 -35.17 3.63 26.77
CA THR A 45 -34.46 4.88 27.11
C THR A 45 -33.51 5.34 26.01
N VAL A 46 -33.17 4.45 25.06
CA VAL A 46 -32.25 4.75 23.95
C VAL A 46 -33.04 5.32 22.79
N LYS A 47 -32.74 6.58 22.43
CA LYS A 47 -33.39 7.34 21.34
C LYS A 47 -32.63 7.25 20.02
N GLY A 48 -31.32 7.04 20.08
CA GLY A 48 -30.44 6.91 18.92
C GLY A 48 -29.14 6.22 19.28
N ILE A 49 -28.39 5.78 18.27
CA ILE A 49 -27.16 5.00 18.43
C ILE A 49 -26.04 5.66 17.62
N VAL A 50 -24.87 5.84 18.22
CA VAL A 50 -23.64 6.29 17.56
C VAL A 50 -22.65 5.14 17.60
N ILE A 51 -22.12 4.73 16.45
CA ILE A 51 -21.04 3.75 16.35
C ILE A 51 -19.73 4.52 16.12
N THR A 52 -18.67 4.22 16.87
CA THR A 52 -17.33 4.81 16.67
C THR A 52 -16.24 3.76 16.94
N GLY A 53 -14.97 4.06 16.65
CA GLY A 53 -13.84 3.17 16.95
C GLY A 53 -12.89 3.73 18.00
N GLU A 54 -12.18 2.85 18.70
CA GLU A 54 -11.10 3.24 19.61
C GLU A 54 -9.79 3.51 18.86
N GLY A 55 -9.08 4.57 19.24
CA GLY A 55 -7.77 4.91 18.70
C GLY A 55 -7.82 5.55 17.31
N LYS A 56 -6.89 5.15 16.42
CA LYS A 56 -6.71 5.77 15.09
C LYS A 56 -7.63 5.19 14.00
N PHE A 57 -8.35 4.12 14.31
CA PHE A 57 -9.23 3.43 13.37
C PHE A 57 -10.66 3.55 13.85
N PHE A 58 -11.57 3.81 12.91
CA PHE A 58 -12.96 3.41 13.09
C PHE A 58 -13.01 1.88 13.03
N SER A 59 -12.60 1.31 11.89
CA SER A 59 -12.33 -0.11 11.70
C SER A 59 -11.52 -0.35 10.43
N GLY A 60 -10.55 -1.26 10.52
CA GLY A 60 -9.70 -1.70 9.40
C GLY A 60 -10.36 -2.74 8.48
N GLY A 61 -11.58 -3.19 8.78
CA GLY A 61 -12.30 -4.17 7.98
C GLY A 61 -12.36 -5.57 8.60
N ALA A 62 -12.72 -6.55 7.78
CA ALA A 62 -12.83 -7.95 8.18
C ALA A 62 -11.48 -8.54 8.64
N GLU A 63 -11.53 -9.56 9.50
CA GLU A 63 -10.34 -10.29 9.93
C GLU A 63 -9.91 -11.31 8.86
N ILE A 64 -8.96 -10.91 8.00
CA ILE A 64 -8.54 -11.70 6.83
C ILE A 64 -7.94 -13.06 7.24
N MET A 65 -7.36 -13.17 8.44
CA MET A 65 -6.84 -14.45 8.95
C MET A 65 -7.93 -15.51 9.14
N GLU A 66 -9.18 -15.11 9.41
CA GLU A 66 -10.30 -16.06 9.54
C GLU A 66 -10.62 -16.72 8.20
N PHE A 67 -10.50 -15.99 7.08
CA PHE A 67 -10.68 -16.55 5.74
C PHE A 67 -9.72 -17.70 5.47
N GLU A 68 -8.42 -17.47 5.75
CA GLU A 68 -7.37 -18.48 5.58
C GLU A 68 -7.59 -19.70 6.47
N TYR A 69 -8.04 -19.49 7.70
CA TYR A 69 -8.34 -20.58 8.64
C TYR A 69 -9.47 -21.49 8.13
N HIS A 70 -10.58 -20.90 7.64
CA HIS A 70 -11.71 -21.66 7.11
C HIS A 70 -11.33 -22.44 5.84
N ILE A 71 -10.64 -21.78 4.92
CA ILE A 71 -10.19 -22.39 3.65
C ILE A 71 -9.28 -23.59 3.92
N ARG A 72 -8.28 -23.45 4.80
CA ARG A 72 -7.35 -24.54 5.14
C ARG A 72 -8.02 -25.75 5.79
N ARG A 73 -9.16 -25.54 6.43
CA ARG A 73 -9.94 -26.61 7.09
C ARG A 73 -11.03 -27.21 6.20
N GLY A 74 -11.15 -26.76 4.95
CA GLY A 74 -12.25 -27.16 4.06
C GLY A 74 -13.62 -26.73 4.57
N ALA A 75 -13.69 -25.78 5.50
CA ALA A 75 -14.93 -25.30 6.07
C ALA A 75 -15.52 -24.18 5.19
N LYS A 76 -16.83 -24.23 4.98
CA LYS A 76 -17.56 -23.08 4.45
C LYS A 76 -17.62 -21.98 5.50
N MET A 77 -17.48 -20.74 5.07
CA MET A 77 -17.60 -19.60 5.97
C MET A 77 -19.03 -19.54 6.53
N ASP A 78 -19.15 -19.41 7.86
CA ASP A 78 -20.46 -19.25 8.50
C ASP A 78 -21.03 -17.86 8.20
N MET A 79 -21.89 -17.81 7.19
CA MET A 79 -22.58 -16.58 6.79
C MET A 79 -23.67 -16.17 7.79
N ALA A 80 -24.13 -17.07 8.66
CA ALA A 80 -25.16 -16.80 9.68
C ALA A 80 -24.63 -16.03 10.90
N SER A 81 -23.31 -15.84 11.02
CA SER A 81 -22.69 -14.95 12.01
C SER A 81 -21.67 -13.97 11.42
N GLY A 82 -21.67 -13.84 10.09
CA GLY A 82 -20.77 -12.98 9.34
C GLY A 82 -21.16 -11.50 9.36
N ILE A 83 -20.37 -10.70 8.65
CA ILE A 83 -20.50 -9.24 8.58
C ILE A 83 -21.87 -8.77 8.07
N HIS A 84 -22.54 -9.54 7.20
CA HIS A 84 -23.89 -9.22 6.72
C HIS A 84 -24.93 -9.12 7.84
N VAL A 85 -24.78 -9.93 8.89
CA VAL A 85 -25.71 -9.92 10.03
C VAL A 85 -25.62 -8.60 10.78
N VAL A 86 -24.40 -8.05 10.92
CA VAL A 86 -24.18 -6.70 11.46
C VAL A 86 -24.94 -5.68 10.62
N MET A 87 -24.74 -5.70 9.30
CA MET A 87 -25.39 -4.74 8.39
C MET A 87 -26.91 -4.83 8.47
N ASN A 88 -27.47 -6.03 8.39
CA ASN A 88 -28.92 -6.24 8.47
C ASN A 88 -29.48 -5.83 9.84
N THR A 89 -28.73 -6.01 10.92
CA THR A 89 -29.15 -5.57 12.27
C THR A 89 -29.18 -4.03 12.36
N ILE A 90 -28.19 -3.36 11.78
CA ILE A 90 -28.17 -1.89 11.70
C ILE A 90 -29.31 -1.39 10.80
N ASP A 91 -29.51 -2.02 9.64
CA ASP A 91 -30.48 -1.62 8.63
C ASP A 91 -31.93 -1.80 9.12
N SER A 92 -32.22 -2.87 9.86
CA SER A 92 -33.58 -3.19 10.34
C SER A 92 -34.02 -2.41 11.59
N THR A 93 -33.14 -1.65 12.23
CA THR A 93 -33.52 -0.88 13.42
C THR A 93 -34.36 0.35 13.06
N ASN A 94 -35.30 0.71 13.92
CA ASN A 94 -36.10 1.94 13.81
C ASN A 94 -35.50 3.11 14.60
N LYS A 95 -34.38 2.89 15.29
CA LYS A 95 -33.65 3.96 15.98
C LYS A 95 -32.59 4.51 15.04
N PRO A 96 -32.42 5.84 14.92
CA PRO A 96 -31.33 6.40 14.13
C PRO A 96 -29.97 5.88 14.58
N VAL A 97 -29.15 5.46 13.62
CA VAL A 97 -27.77 4.96 13.80
C VAL A 97 -26.83 5.85 13.01
N VAL A 98 -25.83 6.42 13.66
CA VAL A 98 -24.84 7.31 13.05
C VAL A 98 -23.44 6.75 13.22
N ALA A 99 -22.69 6.61 12.12
CA ALA A 99 -21.28 6.25 12.17
C ALA A 99 -20.43 7.51 12.41
N ALA A 100 -19.81 7.59 13.59
CA ALA A 100 -18.83 8.60 13.97
C ALA A 100 -17.41 8.11 13.62
N ILE A 101 -16.96 8.44 12.41
CA ILE A 101 -15.69 7.99 11.82
C ILE A 101 -14.53 8.83 12.38
N ASN A 102 -13.92 8.33 13.46
CA ASN A 102 -12.80 8.94 14.18
C ASN A 102 -11.44 8.83 13.46
N GLY A 103 -11.35 8.03 12.40
CA GLY A 103 -10.10 7.79 11.70
C GLY A 103 -10.29 6.95 10.43
N MET A 104 -9.50 5.89 10.28
CA MET A 104 -9.57 5.05 9.09
C MET A 104 -10.76 4.07 9.17
N ALA A 105 -11.62 4.05 8.14
CA ALA A 105 -12.71 3.09 7.96
C ALA A 105 -12.52 2.39 6.62
N LEU A 106 -12.08 1.14 6.63
CA LEU A 106 -11.74 0.40 5.40
C LEU A 106 -12.52 -0.91 5.30
N GLY A 107 -12.86 -1.27 4.08
CA GLY A 107 -13.55 -2.51 3.75
C GLY A 107 -14.81 -2.71 4.58
N GLY A 108 -14.94 -3.86 5.24
CA GLY A 108 -16.00 -4.14 6.20
C GLY A 108 -16.29 -3.03 7.23
N GLY A 109 -15.26 -2.29 7.66
CA GLY A 109 -15.43 -1.15 8.57
C GLY A 109 -16.17 0.01 7.91
N PHE A 110 -15.88 0.28 6.63
CA PHE A 110 -16.65 1.26 5.87
C PHE A 110 -18.04 0.74 5.50
N GLU A 111 -18.20 -0.57 5.29
CA GLU A 111 -19.52 -1.18 5.07
C GLU A 111 -20.44 -1.00 6.30
N VAL A 112 -19.90 -1.09 7.53
CA VAL A 112 -20.66 -0.77 8.76
C VAL A 112 -21.13 0.69 8.74
N ALA A 113 -20.26 1.59 8.29
CA ALA A 113 -20.60 3.00 8.15
C ALA A 113 -21.63 3.25 7.03
N LEU A 114 -21.59 2.49 5.93
CA LEU A 114 -22.57 2.55 4.84
C LEU A 114 -23.94 2.00 5.25
N ALA A 115 -23.97 0.97 6.10
CA ALA A 115 -25.20 0.42 6.67
C ALA A 115 -25.83 1.36 7.72
N SER A 116 -25.03 2.19 8.38
CA SER A 116 -25.54 3.25 9.27
C SER A 116 -26.38 4.25 8.48
N HIS A 117 -27.29 4.95 9.16
CA HIS A 117 -28.21 5.89 8.51
C HIS A 117 -27.53 7.20 8.09
N TYR A 118 -26.56 7.63 8.90
CA TYR A 118 -25.71 8.81 8.65
C TYR A 118 -24.25 8.55 9.01
N ARG A 119 -23.35 9.34 8.44
CA ARG A 119 -21.90 9.27 8.65
C ARG A 119 -21.33 10.67 8.93
N VAL A 120 -20.68 10.81 10.08
CA VAL A 120 -19.91 12.00 10.45
C VAL A 120 -18.45 11.60 10.57
N ALA A 121 -17.53 12.40 10.03
CA ALA A 121 -16.11 12.07 10.05
C ALA A 121 -15.24 13.21 10.57
N VAL A 122 -14.05 12.88 11.07
CA VAL A 122 -13.01 13.89 11.32
C VAL A 122 -12.28 14.27 10.01
N PRO A 123 -11.65 15.46 9.89
CA PRO A 123 -11.01 15.89 8.64
C PRO A 123 -9.86 14.96 8.19
N THR A 124 -9.20 14.31 9.14
CA THR A 124 -8.07 13.39 8.91
C THR A 124 -8.51 11.97 8.57
N ALA A 125 -9.79 11.65 8.67
CA ALA A 125 -10.33 10.33 8.39
C ALA A 125 -10.16 9.95 6.90
N LYS A 126 -10.10 8.65 6.66
CA LYS A 126 -10.10 8.08 5.31
C LYS A 126 -11.07 6.90 5.25
N VAL A 127 -11.83 6.82 4.17
CA VAL A 127 -12.81 5.76 3.92
C VAL A 127 -12.46 5.00 2.64
N GLY A 128 -12.87 3.74 2.49
CA GLY A 128 -12.69 3.04 1.21
C GLY A 128 -12.98 1.56 1.27
N LEU A 129 -13.01 0.94 0.10
CA LEU A 129 -13.29 -0.49 -0.11
C LEU A 129 -12.11 -1.14 -0.85
N PRO A 130 -11.03 -1.52 -0.14
CA PRO A 130 -9.78 -1.98 -0.73
C PRO A 130 -9.72 -3.48 -1.04
N GLU A 131 -10.83 -4.21 -0.95
CA GLU A 131 -10.92 -5.68 -1.09
C GLU A 131 -10.32 -6.21 -2.39
N VAL A 132 -10.38 -5.44 -3.47
CA VAL A 132 -9.80 -5.80 -4.76
C VAL A 132 -8.28 -6.06 -4.68
N ASN A 133 -7.58 -5.44 -3.71
CA ASN A 133 -6.15 -5.69 -3.49
C ASN A 133 -5.87 -7.07 -2.89
N LEU A 134 -6.90 -7.77 -2.42
CA LEU A 134 -6.86 -9.14 -1.93
C LEU A 134 -7.48 -10.11 -2.95
N GLY A 135 -7.80 -9.65 -4.16
CA GLY A 135 -8.55 -10.43 -5.14
C GLY A 135 -10.00 -10.69 -4.72
N LEU A 136 -10.57 -9.84 -3.87
CA LEU A 136 -11.94 -9.95 -3.37
C LEU A 136 -12.77 -8.74 -3.84
N LEU A 137 -14.07 -8.79 -3.53
CA LEU A 137 -14.96 -7.65 -3.62
C LEU A 137 -15.48 -7.28 -2.23
N PRO A 138 -16.07 -6.08 -2.04
CA PRO A 138 -16.74 -5.70 -0.80
C PRO A 138 -17.92 -6.62 -0.51
N GLY A 139 -17.71 -7.58 0.38
CA GLY A 139 -18.63 -8.69 0.65
C GLY A 139 -19.53 -8.46 1.85
N GLY A 140 -19.71 -7.22 2.31
CA GLY A 140 -20.58 -6.84 3.43
C GLY A 140 -21.65 -5.85 2.98
N GLN A 141 -22.24 -6.09 1.81
CA GLN A 141 -23.25 -5.26 1.15
C GLN A 141 -22.73 -3.90 0.64
N GLY A 142 -21.40 -3.71 0.59
CA GLY A 142 -20.74 -2.52 0.09
C GLY A 142 -20.96 -2.28 -1.40
N THR A 143 -20.94 -3.35 -2.23
CA THR A 143 -21.23 -3.24 -3.67
C THR A 143 -22.67 -2.82 -3.94
N GLN A 144 -23.56 -3.00 -2.95
CA GLN A 144 -24.97 -2.67 -3.08
C GLN A 144 -25.30 -1.30 -2.50
N ARG A 145 -24.71 -0.93 -1.36
CA ARG A 145 -24.98 0.38 -0.73
C ARG A 145 -24.25 1.53 -1.41
N LEU A 146 -23.00 1.34 -1.81
CA LEU A 146 -22.20 2.45 -2.34
C LEU A 146 -22.76 3.03 -3.66
N PRO A 147 -23.15 2.23 -4.67
CA PRO A 147 -23.77 2.78 -5.89
C PRO A 147 -25.07 3.54 -5.62
N ARG A 148 -25.88 3.08 -4.67
CA ARG A 148 -27.15 3.73 -4.29
C ARG A 148 -26.93 5.05 -3.55
N LEU A 149 -25.87 5.13 -2.74
CA LEU A 149 -25.56 6.31 -1.93
C LEU A 149 -24.79 7.39 -2.71
N ALA A 150 -23.76 6.97 -3.45
CA ALA A 150 -22.76 7.85 -4.04
C ALA A 150 -22.79 7.88 -5.58
N GLY A 151 -23.60 7.02 -6.22
CA GLY A 151 -23.66 6.84 -7.67
C GLY A 151 -22.67 5.79 -8.19
N VAL A 152 -22.97 5.25 -9.37
CA VAL A 152 -22.23 4.15 -9.99
C VAL A 152 -20.77 4.52 -10.27
N GLN A 153 -20.52 5.72 -10.78
CA GLN A 153 -19.16 6.16 -11.11
C GLN A 153 -18.24 6.20 -9.88
N VAL A 154 -18.72 6.79 -8.78
CA VAL A 154 -17.95 6.85 -7.51
C VAL A 154 -17.73 5.45 -6.95
N ALA A 155 -18.76 4.60 -7.02
CA ALA A 155 -18.66 3.22 -6.52
C ALA A 155 -17.60 2.41 -7.29
N LEU A 156 -17.64 2.43 -8.62
CA LEU A 156 -16.64 1.76 -9.46
C LEU A 156 -15.23 2.30 -9.20
N GLN A 157 -15.06 3.63 -9.18
CA GLN A 157 -13.75 4.25 -8.89
C GLN A 157 -13.20 3.84 -7.53
N THR A 158 -14.06 3.80 -6.50
CA THR A 158 -13.67 3.44 -5.13
C THR A 158 -13.24 1.98 -5.03
N MET A 159 -14.06 1.06 -5.57
CA MET A 159 -13.84 -0.39 -5.44
C MET A 159 -12.75 -0.92 -6.37
N LEU A 160 -12.63 -0.42 -7.61
CA LEU A 160 -11.62 -0.90 -8.57
C LEU A 160 -10.22 -0.35 -8.27
N ALA A 161 -10.13 0.89 -7.77
CA ALA A 161 -8.84 1.47 -7.36
C ALA A 161 -8.35 0.86 -6.03
N GLY A 162 -9.28 0.56 -5.11
CA GLY A 162 -8.97 -0.02 -3.80
C GLY A 162 -8.08 0.87 -2.93
N GLN A 163 -8.15 2.19 -3.10
CA GLN A 163 -7.35 3.16 -2.35
C GLN A 163 -8.19 3.92 -1.31
N PRO A 164 -7.65 4.23 -0.12
CA PRO A 164 -8.33 5.07 0.86
C PRO A 164 -8.59 6.49 0.34
N ILE A 165 -9.82 6.97 0.50
CA ILE A 165 -10.32 8.28 0.08
C ILE A 165 -10.37 9.22 1.30
N PRO A 166 -9.70 10.39 1.27
CA PRO A 166 -9.77 11.36 2.35
C PRO A 166 -11.20 11.88 2.59
N ALA A 167 -11.57 12.09 3.86
CA ALA A 167 -12.91 12.53 4.25
C ALA A 167 -13.43 13.76 3.47
N PRO A 168 -12.64 14.82 3.18
CA PRO A 168 -13.12 15.95 2.39
C PRO A 168 -13.58 15.57 0.97
N LEU A 169 -12.90 14.61 0.32
CA LEU A 169 -13.34 14.10 -0.98
C LEU A 169 -14.56 13.18 -0.82
N ALA A 170 -14.56 12.32 0.20
CA ALA A 170 -15.69 11.44 0.50
C ALA A 170 -16.99 12.22 0.76
N LYS A 171 -16.93 13.37 1.45
CA LYS A 171 -18.08 14.27 1.64
C LYS A 171 -18.58 14.84 0.32
N ARG A 172 -17.70 15.34 -0.55
CA ARG A 172 -18.09 15.83 -1.89
C ARG A 172 -18.73 14.72 -2.74
N GLN A 173 -18.31 13.48 -2.55
CA GLN A 173 -18.82 12.30 -3.22
C GLN A 173 -20.00 11.64 -2.48
N LYS A 174 -20.59 12.29 -1.47
CA LYS A 174 -21.76 11.80 -0.70
C LYS A 174 -21.54 10.51 0.11
N MET A 175 -20.30 10.04 0.23
CA MET A 175 -19.93 8.91 1.08
C MET A 175 -19.88 9.26 2.58
N VAL A 176 -19.78 10.54 2.91
CA VAL A 176 -19.81 11.08 4.28
C VAL A 176 -20.78 12.26 4.29
N ASP A 177 -21.64 12.35 5.29
CA ASP A 177 -22.65 13.41 5.37
C ASP A 177 -22.04 14.70 5.95
N GLU A 178 -21.24 14.58 7.01
CA GLU A 178 -20.66 15.73 7.71
C GLU A 178 -19.20 15.51 8.12
N ILE A 179 -18.43 16.62 8.18
CA ILE A 179 -17.06 16.62 8.71
C ILE A 179 -17.00 17.63 9.84
N VAL A 180 -16.52 17.21 11.00
CA VAL A 180 -16.40 18.04 12.21
C VAL A 180 -15.05 17.82 12.90
N PRO A 181 -14.54 18.78 13.70
CA PRO A 181 -13.37 18.57 14.54
C PRO A 181 -13.48 17.33 15.44
N ALA A 182 -12.34 16.71 15.77
CA ALA A 182 -12.31 15.44 16.48
C ALA A 182 -12.97 15.49 17.87
N ASP A 183 -12.82 16.60 18.59
CA ASP A 183 -13.43 16.86 19.89
C ASP A 183 -14.97 17.04 19.82
N LYS A 184 -15.52 17.28 18.63
CA LYS A 184 -16.97 17.45 18.40
C LYS A 184 -17.64 16.25 17.74
N LEU A 185 -16.88 15.21 17.39
CA LEU A 185 -17.36 14.09 16.59
C LEU A 185 -18.58 13.38 17.19
N ILE A 186 -18.49 13.00 18.47
CA ILE A 186 -19.57 12.25 19.14
C ILE A 186 -20.79 13.13 19.38
N ASP A 187 -20.60 14.39 19.74
CA ASP A 187 -21.71 15.34 19.96
C ASP A 187 -22.47 15.59 18.66
N ALA A 188 -21.78 15.87 17.55
CA ALA A 188 -22.42 16.06 16.24
C ALA A 188 -23.18 14.80 15.79
N ALA A 189 -22.58 13.61 15.96
CA ALA A 189 -23.24 12.36 15.64
C ALA A 189 -24.48 12.10 16.52
N ALA A 190 -24.42 12.44 17.81
CA ALA A 190 -25.55 12.35 18.73
C ALA A 190 -26.67 13.32 18.35
N THR A 191 -26.35 14.57 17.98
CA THR A 191 -27.33 15.54 17.49
C THR A 191 -28.05 15.01 16.25
N ILE A 192 -27.33 14.43 15.29
CA ILE A 192 -27.94 13.80 14.11
C ILE A 192 -28.85 12.64 14.53
N ALA A 193 -28.40 11.78 15.43
CA ALA A 193 -29.17 10.63 15.90
C ALA A 193 -30.48 11.02 16.63
N LEU A 194 -30.55 12.22 17.21
CA LEU A 194 -31.74 12.74 17.89
C LEU A 194 -32.67 13.54 16.97
N THR A 195 -32.14 14.14 15.91
CA THR A 195 -32.90 15.15 15.12
C THR A 195 -33.26 14.70 13.72
N LYS A 196 -32.56 13.71 13.15
CA LYS A 196 -32.80 13.25 11.79
C LYS A 196 -33.62 11.95 11.77
N PRO A 197 -34.52 11.78 10.78
CA PRO A 197 -35.25 10.54 10.62
C PRO A 197 -34.33 9.41 10.19
N VAL A 198 -34.77 8.16 10.38
CA VAL A 198 -34.09 6.98 9.84
C VAL A 198 -34.03 7.06 8.32
N ARG A 199 -32.82 6.95 7.75
CA ARG A 199 -32.56 6.92 6.30
C ARG A 199 -31.80 5.65 5.95
N ARG A 200 -32.44 4.70 5.28
CA ARG A 200 -31.80 3.42 4.93
C ARG A 200 -31.25 3.46 3.52
N THR A 201 -29.97 3.14 3.38
CA THR A 201 -29.34 3.01 2.06
C THR A 201 -29.89 1.81 1.28
N SER A 202 -30.41 0.79 1.97
CA SER A 202 -31.07 -0.37 1.37
C SER A 202 -32.39 -0.02 0.67
N GLU A 203 -33.10 1.01 1.12
CA GLU A 203 -34.35 1.49 0.53
C GLU A 203 -34.11 2.48 -0.64
N MET A 204 -32.85 2.88 -0.87
CA MET A 204 -32.49 3.78 -1.97
C MET A 204 -32.39 3.02 -3.31
N THR A 205 -32.59 3.75 -4.40
CA THR A 205 -32.38 3.24 -5.76
C THR A 205 -31.28 4.02 -6.47
N CYS A 206 -30.56 3.35 -7.37
CA CYS A 206 -29.66 4.04 -8.30
C CYS A 206 -30.49 4.94 -9.23
N THR A 207 -29.94 6.12 -9.54
CA THR A 207 -30.65 7.15 -10.31
C THR A 207 -30.87 6.74 -11.77
N THR A 208 -31.74 7.45 -12.49
CA THR A 208 -31.89 7.26 -13.95
C THR A 208 -30.56 7.48 -14.68
N ALA A 209 -29.76 8.47 -14.25
CA ALA A 209 -28.44 8.72 -14.82
C ALA A 209 -27.50 7.52 -14.60
N ASP A 210 -27.52 6.91 -13.42
CA ASP A 210 -26.74 5.69 -13.15
C ASP A 210 -27.15 4.53 -14.07
N ARG A 211 -28.45 4.35 -14.32
CA ARG A 211 -28.97 3.34 -15.26
C ARG A 211 -28.45 3.57 -16.68
N VAL A 212 -28.53 4.81 -17.17
CA VAL A 212 -28.02 5.19 -18.50
C VAL A 212 -26.51 4.94 -18.60
N MET A 213 -25.74 5.25 -17.56
CA MET A 213 -24.29 4.96 -17.54
C MET A 213 -24.01 3.46 -17.66
N VAL A 214 -24.73 2.62 -16.89
CA VAL A 214 -24.53 1.17 -16.96
C VAL A 214 -24.92 0.61 -18.32
N VAL A 215 -26.08 1.00 -18.87
CA VAL A 215 -26.52 0.58 -20.22
C VAL A 215 -25.55 1.08 -21.30
N GLY A 216 -25.00 2.29 -21.13
CA GLY A 216 -24.03 2.90 -22.04
C GLY A 216 -22.58 2.36 -21.90
N GLY A 217 -22.35 1.30 -21.13
CA GLY A 217 -21.04 0.64 -21.06
C GLY A 217 -20.05 1.23 -20.05
N ALA A 218 -20.50 2.02 -19.07
CA ALA A 218 -19.60 2.63 -18.08
C ALA A 218 -18.87 1.61 -17.21
N VAL A 219 -19.48 0.44 -16.97
CA VAL A 219 -18.85 -0.65 -16.21
C VAL A 219 -17.66 -1.20 -17.02
N GLU A 220 -17.88 -1.54 -18.28
CA GLU A 220 -16.87 -2.06 -19.21
C GLU A 220 -15.72 -1.05 -19.38
N MET A 221 -16.03 0.23 -19.54
CA MET A 221 -14.99 1.27 -19.61
C MET A 221 -14.16 1.32 -18.32
N GLY A 222 -14.78 1.19 -17.15
CA GLY A 222 -14.08 1.14 -15.87
C GLY A 222 -13.17 -0.08 -15.74
N LEU A 223 -13.64 -1.25 -16.20
CA LEU A 223 -12.87 -2.49 -16.22
C LEU A 223 -11.65 -2.38 -17.16
N ASN A 224 -11.86 -1.90 -18.39
CA ASN A 224 -10.78 -1.71 -19.36
C ASN A 224 -9.69 -0.75 -18.86
N GLN A 225 -10.05 0.28 -18.07
CA GLN A 225 -9.08 1.22 -17.51
C GLN A 225 -8.18 0.60 -16.43
N ILE A 226 -8.70 -0.36 -15.66
CA ILE A 226 -7.98 -1.01 -14.56
C ILE A 226 -7.28 -2.31 -14.98
N ASP A 227 -7.71 -2.92 -16.09
CA ASP A 227 -7.20 -4.20 -16.60
C ASP A 227 -5.67 -4.23 -16.71
N ARG A 228 -5.07 -3.17 -17.29
CA ARG A 228 -3.60 -3.03 -17.38
C ARG A 228 -2.85 -3.08 -16.04
N PHE A 229 -3.52 -2.80 -14.92
CA PHE A 229 -2.96 -2.85 -13.56
C PHE A 229 -3.35 -4.10 -12.79
N ARG A 230 -4.30 -4.88 -13.31
CA ARG A 230 -4.92 -6.04 -12.66
C ARG A 230 -5.10 -7.20 -13.64
N LYS A 231 -4.16 -7.35 -14.59
CA LYS A 231 -4.19 -8.39 -15.63
C LYS A 231 -4.38 -9.76 -14.98
N HIS A 232 -5.26 -10.57 -15.55
CA HIS A 232 -5.62 -11.92 -15.06
C HIS A 232 -6.31 -11.97 -13.67
N GLN A 233 -6.69 -10.83 -13.07
CA GLN A 233 -7.50 -10.83 -11.84
C GLN A 233 -8.99 -10.85 -12.19
N ILE A 234 -9.75 -11.71 -11.52
CA ILE A 234 -11.20 -11.86 -11.76
C ILE A 234 -12.08 -11.00 -10.84
N ALA A 235 -11.51 -10.39 -9.80
CA ALA A 235 -12.23 -9.55 -8.85
C ALA A 235 -12.82 -8.25 -9.45
N PRO A 236 -12.12 -7.53 -10.35
CA PRO A 236 -12.70 -6.39 -11.06
C PRO A 236 -14.01 -6.72 -11.76
N ASP A 237 -14.07 -7.81 -12.52
CA ASP A 237 -15.28 -8.20 -13.25
C ASP A 237 -16.43 -8.56 -12.32
N ALA A 238 -16.12 -9.22 -11.20
CA ALA A 238 -17.09 -9.53 -10.16
C ALA A 238 -17.67 -8.26 -9.52
N ILE A 239 -16.84 -7.24 -9.25
CA ILE A 239 -17.30 -5.91 -8.81
C ILE A 239 -18.22 -5.30 -9.88
N GLY A 240 -17.85 -5.36 -11.16
CA GLY A 240 -18.67 -4.90 -12.27
C GLY A 240 -20.05 -5.55 -12.31
N ARG A 241 -20.11 -6.88 -12.19
CA ARG A 241 -21.37 -7.65 -12.11
C ARG A 241 -22.23 -7.22 -10.91
N CYS A 242 -21.63 -7.01 -9.74
CA CYS A 242 -22.35 -6.59 -8.55
C CYS A 242 -22.93 -5.16 -8.68
N VAL A 243 -22.19 -4.25 -9.33
CA VAL A 243 -22.67 -2.89 -9.61
C VAL A 243 -23.82 -2.91 -10.61
N LYS A 244 -23.75 -3.73 -11.67
CA LYS A 244 -24.89 -3.95 -12.59
C LYS A 244 -26.11 -4.46 -11.84
N ALA A 245 -25.94 -5.47 -10.98
CA ALA A 245 -27.02 -6.00 -10.15
C ALA A 245 -27.63 -4.94 -9.20
N ALA A 246 -26.82 -4.03 -8.66
CA ALA A 246 -27.30 -2.92 -7.84
C ALA A 246 -28.25 -1.98 -8.61
N VAL A 247 -28.01 -1.79 -9.91
CA VAL A 247 -28.83 -0.96 -10.80
C VAL A 247 -30.07 -1.72 -11.31
N GLU A 248 -29.88 -2.95 -11.79
CA GLU A 248 -30.91 -3.79 -12.42
C GLU A 248 -31.94 -4.35 -11.43
N SER A 249 -31.61 -4.41 -10.14
CA SER A 249 -32.53 -4.87 -9.11
C SER A 249 -33.74 -3.96 -8.89
N GLY A 250 -33.77 -2.75 -9.46
CA GLY A 250 -34.97 -1.91 -9.52
C GLY A 250 -35.54 -1.47 -8.17
N GLY A 251 -34.81 -1.68 -7.07
CA GLY A 251 -35.27 -1.47 -5.70
C GLY A 251 -35.20 -2.71 -4.81
N ASP A 252 -35.09 -3.92 -5.37
CA ASP A 252 -34.86 -5.16 -4.60
C ASP A 252 -33.40 -5.24 -4.15
N PHE A 253 -33.09 -4.59 -3.03
CA PHE A 253 -31.76 -4.60 -2.43
C PHE A 253 -31.25 -6.02 -2.13
N GLN A 254 -32.14 -6.94 -1.73
CA GLN A 254 -31.75 -8.31 -1.40
C GLN A 254 -31.36 -9.11 -2.63
N LYS A 255 -31.98 -8.87 -3.80
CA LYS A 255 -31.53 -9.45 -5.07
C LYS A 255 -30.10 -9.07 -5.39
N GLY A 256 -29.73 -7.80 -5.22
CA GLY A 256 -28.35 -7.33 -5.38
C GLY A 256 -27.39 -7.99 -4.38
N CYS A 257 -27.78 -8.08 -3.11
CA CYS A 257 -26.96 -8.70 -2.06
C CYS A 257 -26.70 -10.20 -2.32
N ARG A 258 -27.66 -10.93 -2.91
CA ARG A 258 -27.47 -12.33 -3.31
C ARG A 258 -26.41 -12.48 -4.40
N VAL A 259 -26.39 -11.56 -5.38
CA VAL A 259 -25.34 -11.54 -6.42
C VAL A 259 -23.98 -11.25 -5.78
N GLU A 260 -23.90 -10.25 -4.91
CA GLU A 260 -22.66 -9.92 -4.18
C GLU A 260 -22.12 -11.13 -3.41
N GLN A 261 -22.99 -11.82 -2.67
CA GLN A 261 -22.60 -12.99 -1.88
C GLN A 261 -22.06 -14.13 -2.76
N GLN A 262 -22.75 -14.44 -3.86
CA GLN A 262 -22.33 -15.48 -4.80
C GLN A 262 -20.98 -15.16 -5.43
N GLU A 263 -20.78 -13.91 -5.86
CA GLU A 263 -19.52 -13.47 -6.44
C GLU A 263 -18.38 -13.44 -5.41
N PHE A 264 -18.65 -13.00 -4.18
CA PHE A 264 -17.69 -13.04 -3.08
C PHE A 264 -17.23 -14.47 -2.77
N GLU A 265 -18.15 -15.43 -2.68
CA GLU A 265 -17.82 -16.84 -2.42
C GLU A 265 -16.91 -17.41 -3.51
N LYS A 266 -17.21 -17.14 -4.79
CA LYS A 266 -16.35 -17.55 -5.91
C LYS A 266 -14.93 -16.99 -5.79
N LEU A 267 -14.81 -15.69 -5.47
CA LEU A 267 -13.51 -15.03 -5.32
C LEU A 267 -12.72 -15.56 -4.12
N LEU A 268 -13.39 -15.80 -2.99
CA LEU A 268 -12.75 -16.26 -1.76
C LEU A 268 -11.93 -17.55 -1.97
N TYR A 269 -12.45 -18.46 -2.80
CA TYR A 269 -11.83 -19.75 -3.13
C TYR A 269 -11.03 -19.74 -4.44
N SER A 270 -10.84 -18.58 -5.09
CA SER A 270 -10.08 -18.47 -6.33
C SER A 270 -8.57 -18.50 -6.10
N LYS A 271 -7.81 -18.91 -7.13
CA LYS A 271 -6.34 -18.95 -7.07
C LYS A 271 -5.75 -17.54 -6.97
N GLU A 272 -6.33 -16.59 -7.69
CA GLU A 272 -5.91 -15.19 -7.75
C GLU A 272 -6.07 -14.53 -6.37
N SER A 273 -7.21 -14.72 -5.71
CA SER A 273 -7.41 -14.20 -4.35
C SER A 273 -6.49 -14.89 -3.35
N GLY A 274 -6.31 -16.22 -3.45
CA GLY A 274 -5.35 -16.96 -2.63
C GLY A 274 -3.92 -16.39 -2.73
N ALA A 275 -3.45 -16.12 -3.95
CA ALA A 275 -2.13 -15.54 -4.20
C ALA A 275 -2.00 -14.10 -3.65
N LEU A 276 -3.01 -13.25 -3.86
CA LEU A 276 -2.99 -11.87 -3.37
C LEU A 276 -3.07 -11.78 -1.84
N ARG A 277 -3.87 -12.65 -1.20
CA ARG A 277 -3.90 -12.75 0.27
C ARG A 277 -2.58 -13.30 0.83
N HIS A 278 -1.96 -14.28 0.17
CA HIS A 278 -0.62 -14.75 0.53
C HIS A 278 0.39 -13.59 0.49
N LEU A 279 0.42 -12.81 -0.60
CA LEU A 279 1.32 -11.66 -0.74
C LEU A 279 1.10 -10.62 0.38
N PHE A 280 -0.17 -10.32 0.70
CA PHE A 280 -0.53 -9.41 1.78
C PHE A 280 -0.01 -9.85 3.17
N PHE A 281 0.04 -11.16 3.44
CA PHE A 281 0.64 -11.70 4.66
C PHE A 281 2.16 -11.74 4.58
N ALA A 282 2.72 -12.11 3.42
CA ALA A 282 4.16 -12.14 3.18
C ALA A 282 4.80 -10.76 3.40
N GLU A 283 4.19 -9.68 2.89
CA GLU A 283 4.66 -8.31 3.13
C GLU A 283 4.66 -7.92 4.61
N ARG A 284 3.67 -8.39 5.40
CA ARG A 284 3.63 -8.15 6.85
C ARG A 284 4.67 -8.96 7.60
N LEU A 285 4.89 -10.21 7.18
CA LEU A 285 5.87 -11.10 7.76
C LEU A 285 7.29 -10.63 7.46
N ALA A 286 7.57 -10.14 6.25
CA ALA A 286 8.86 -9.55 5.87
C ALA A 286 9.31 -8.42 6.81
N ASN A 287 8.34 -7.69 7.36
CA ASN A 287 8.56 -6.61 8.31
C ASN A 287 8.84 -7.07 9.76
N LYS A 288 8.78 -8.39 10.03
CA LYS A 288 9.10 -9.01 11.32
C LYS A 288 10.38 -9.82 11.17
N VAL A 289 11.49 -9.25 11.60
CA VAL A 289 12.80 -9.91 11.53
C VAL A 289 13.01 -10.76 12.78
N SER A 290 13.19 -12.07 12.59
CA SER A 290 13.53 -12.98 13.69
C SER A 290 14.89 -12.62 14.30
N GLY A 291 15.00 -12.68 15.62
CA GLY A 291 16.24 -12.40 16.36
C GLY A 291 16.59 -10.92 16.53
N VAL A 292 15.87 -9.98 15.91
CA VAL A 292 16.12 -8.54 16.06
C VAL A 292 15.11 -7.94 17.05
N THR A 293 15.59 -7.53 18.22
CA THR A 293 14.74 -7.02 19.32
C THR A 293 14.96 -5.54 19.65
N ALA A 294 16.01 -4.93 19.09
CA ALA A 294 16.33 -3.52 19.31
C ALA A 294 15.25 -2.58 18.76
N LYS A 295 15.13 -1.40 19.38
CA LYS A 295 14.27 -0.32 18.87
C LYS A 295 14.99 0.42 17.73
N PRO A 296 14.29 0.78 16.65
CA PRO A 296 14.88 1.57 15.57
C PRO A 296 15.24 2.98 16.06
N LEU A 297 16.33 3.53 15.52
CA LEU A 297 16.70 4.93 15.72
C LEU A 297 15.82 5.85 14.86
N PRO A 298 15.52 7.07 15.34
CA PRO A 298 14.77 8.04 14.55
C PRO A 298 15.60 8.56 13.37
N ILE A 299 14.97 8.64 12.18
CA ILE A 299 15.58 9.23 10.97
C ILE A 299 14.95 10.60 10.75
N ARG A 300 15.71 11.67 11.01
CA ARG A 300 15.32 13.07 10.88
C ARG A 300 16.02 13.76 9.70
N LYS A 301 17.23 13.35 9.33
CA LYS A 301 17.99 13.89 8.19
C LYS A 301 18.79 12.79 7.50
N VAL A 302 18.82 12.82 6.18
CA VAL A 302 19.46 11.77 5.35
C VAL A 302 20.54 12.38 4.46
N GLY A 303 21.68 11.70 4.34
CA GLY A 303 22.69 11.97 3.33
C GLY A 303 22.55 10.99 2.17
N VAL A 304 22.79 11.45 0.93
CA VAL A 304 22.88 10.61 -0.26
C VAL A 304 24.14 10.97 -1.01
N VAL A 305 25.00 9.97 -1.29
CA VAL A 305 26.24 10.16 -2.06
C VAL A 305 26.01 9.66 -3.49
N GLY A 306 26.17 10.55 -4.46
CA GLY A 306 25.84 10.36 -5.88
C GLY A 306 24.48 10.99 -6.21
N ALA A 307 24.47 11.96 -7.13
CA ALA A 307 23.28 12.69 -7.56
C ALA A 307 22.65 12.13 -8.86
N GLY A 308 23.15 11.00 -9.37
CA GLY A 308 22.63 10.32 -10.55
C GLY A 308 21.20 9.79 -10.37
N LEU A 309 20.75 8.95 -11.32
CA LEU A 309 19.38 8.41 -11.36
C LEU A 309 18.94 7.78 -10.02
N MET A 310 19.80 6.93 -9.44
CA MET A 310 19.51 6.25 -8.18
C MET A 310 19.47 7.21 -7.00
N GLY A 311 20.53 8.00 -6.80
CA GLY A 311 20.59 8.91 -5.66
C GLY A 311 19.51 9.99 -5.68
N GLY A 312 19.17 10.54 -6.85
CA GLY A 312 18.04 11.45 -7.00
C GLY A 312 16.70 10.79 -6.65
N GLY A 313 16.47 9.55 -7.11
CA GLY A 313 15.27 8.79 -6.75
C GLY A 313 15.19 8.43 -5.26
N ILE A 314 16.32 8.11 -4.63
CA ILE A 314 16.43 7.87 -3.18
C ILE A 314 16.09 9.16 -2.41
N ALA A 315 16.69 10.30 -2.78
CA ALA A 315 16.39 11.59 -2.17
C ALA A 315 14.89 11.92 -2.24
N MET A 316 14.26 11.70 -3.41
CA MET A 316 12.82 11.88 -3.60
C MET A 316 11.96 11.03 -2.66
N CYS A 317 12.41 9.83 -2.25
CA CYS A 317 11.68 8.98 -1.31
C CYS A 317 11.57 9.63 0.08
N PHE A 318 12.64 10.25 0.56
CA PHE A 318 12.70 10.87 1.88
C PHE A 318 11.99 12.24 1.93
N VAL A 319 12.25 13.13 0.97
CA VAL A 319 11.58 14.43 0.97
C VAL A 319 10.07 14.32 0.74
N ALA A 320 9.60 13.23 0.09
CA ALA A 320 8.18 12.92 -0.02
C ALA A 320 7.49 12.73 1.35
N LYS A 321 8.27 12.39 2.39
CA LYS A 321 7.87 12.24 3.79
C LYS A 321 8.23 13.44 4.66
N GLY A 322 8.75 14.51 4.07
CA GLY A 322 9.15 15.71 4.78
C GLY A 322 10.50 15.58 5.49
N ILE A 323 11.31 14.58 5.15
CA ILE A 323 12.64 14.35 5.74
C ILE A 323 13.67 15.08 4.86
N PRO A 324 14.42 16.06 5.40
CA PRO A 324 15.48 16.75 4.67
C PRO A 324 16.58 15.81 4.20
N VAL A 325 17.13 16.10 3.01
CA VAL A 325 18.19 15.32 2.36
C VAL A 325 19.37 16.22 2.00
N VAL A 326 20.59 15.79 2.33
CA VAL A 326 21.82 16.32 1.72
C VAL A 326 22.16 15.42 0.53
N LEU A 327 22.22 15.98 -0.67
CA LEU A 327 22.56 15.27 -1.89
C LEU A 327 23.95 15.71 -2.34
N LEU A 328 24.93 14.80 -2.21
CA LEU A 328 26.32 15.06 -2.58
C LEU A 328 26.66 14.43 -3.92
N ASP A 329 27.44 15.12 -4.74
CA ASP A 329 28.16 14.52 -5.87
C ASP A 329 29.61 15.03 -5.89
N ALA A 330 30.47 14.38 -6.67
CA ALA A 330 31.89 14.74 -6.76
C ALA A 330 32.13 16.03 -7.56
N LYS A 331 31.20 16.43 -8.44
CA LYS A 331 31.33 17.60 -9.30
C LYS A 331 30.02 18.38 -9.40
N GLN A 332 30.14 19.71 -9.50
CA GLN A 332 28.99 20.60 -9.66
C GLN A 332 28.14 20.25 -10.88
N GLU A 333 28.76 19.80 -11.97
CA GLU A 333 28.07 19.38 -13.20
C GLU A 333 27.11 18.21 -12.94
N PHE A 334 27.58 17.14 -12.30
CA PHE A 334 26.77 15.95 -11.98
C PHE A 334 25.67 16.27 -10.97
N LEU A 335 25.99 17.08 -9.96
CA LEU A 335 25.03 17.56 -8.98
C LEU A 335 23.90 18.37 -9.63
N SER A 336 24.25 19.30 -10.53
CA SER A 336 23.29 20.13 -11.25
C SER A 336 22.40 19.29 -12.17
N LYS A 337 22.99 18.30 -12.87
CA LYS A 337 22.24 17.35 -13.69
C LYS A 337 21.25 16.52 -12.86
N GLY A 338 21.69 16.01 -11.71
CA GLY A 338 20.85 15.27 -10.77
C GLY A 338 19.67 16.08 -10.24
N MET A 339 19.93 17.31 -9.79
CA MET A 339 18.89 18.25 -9.36
C MET A 339 17.90 18.57 -10.48
N GLY A 340 18.39 18.72 -11.72
CA GLY A 340 17.54 18.90 -12.91
C GLY A 340 16.59 17.72 -13.15
N LEU A 341 17.07 16.48 -13.02
CA LEU A 341 16.24 15.28 -13.15
C LEU A 341 15.15 15.20 -12.06
N ILE A 342 15.50 15.50 -10.80
CA ILE A 342 14.54 15.55 -9.70
C ILE A 342 13.43 16.59 -9.98
N LYS A 343 13.82 17.79 -10.43
CA LYS A 343 12.88 18.85 -10.79
C LYS A 343 11.93 18.40 -11.90
N LYS A 344 12.45 17.82 -12.99
CA LYS A 344 11.65 17.29 -14.10
C LYS A 344 10.66 16.20 -13.68
N ASN A 345 11.06 15.33 -12.75
CA ASN A 345 10.17 14.31 -12.20
C ASN A 345 9.00 14.92 -11.41
N TYR A 346 9.24 16.01 -10.67
CA TYR A 346 8.18 16.74 -9.99
C TYR A 346 7.29 17.52 -10.95
N GLU A 347 7.85 18.16 -11.97
CA GLU A 347 7.07 18.84 -13.03
C GLU A 347 6.12 17.85 -13.72
N THR A 348 6.60 16.65 -14.05
CA THR A 348 5.78 15.57 -14.60
C THR A 348 4.67 15.15 -13.63
N SER A 349 4.99 15.05 -12.33
CA SER A 349 4.02 14.71 -11.29
C SER A 349 2.94 15.78 -11.10
N VAL A 350 3.29 17.06 -11.29
CA VAL A 350 2.35 18.19 -11.27
C VAL A 350 1.48 18.19 -12.53
N ALA A 351 2.08 18.01 -13.71
CA ALA A 351 1.36 17.98 -14.99
C ALA A 351 0.26 16.90 -15.02
N ARG A 352 0.56 15.71 -14.48
CA ARG A 352 -0.43 14.62 -14.33
C ARG A 352 -1.36 14.77 -13.12
N LYS A 353 -1.32 15.91 -12.41
CA LYS A 353 -2.13 16.22 -11.21
C LYS A 353 -1.99 15.22 -10.05
N SER A 354 -0.88 14.48 -10.01
CA SER A 354 -0.60 13.52 -8.91
C SER A 354 -0.12 14.20 -7.62
N ILE A 355 0.41 15.41 -7.74
CA ILE A 355 0.75 16.31 -6.62
C ILE A 355 0.40 17.74 -7.00
N LYS A 356 0.20 18.60 -6.01
CA LYS A 356 0.02 20.04 -6.22
C LYS A 356 1.38 20.75 -6.43
N PRO A 357 1.43 21.88 -7.15
CA PRO A 357 2.65 22.65 -7.35
C PRO A 357 3.37 23.04 -6.05
N GLU A 358 2.62 23.44 -5.03
CA GLU A 358 3.19 23.89 -3.75
C GLU A 358 3.88 22.73 -3.00
N VAL A 359 3.36 21.51 -3.17
CA VAL A 359 3.96 20.29 -2.62
C VAL A 359 5.28 19.97 -3.31
N ALA A 360 5.38 20.17 -4.63
CA ALA A 360 6.62 19.98 -5.37
C ALA A 360 7.71 20.97 -4.91
N VAL A 361 7.37 22.26 -4.80
CA VAL A 361 8.28 23.30 -4.31
C VAL A 361 8.77 22.99 -2.90
N LYS A 362 7.86 22.62 -1.99
CA LYS A 362 8.22 22.24 -0.62
C LYS A 362 9.20 21.07 -0.58
N ARG A 363 8.99 20.04 -1.41
CA ARG A 363 9.87 18.85 -1.46
C ARG A 363 11.25 19.16 -2.03
N LEU A 364 11.31 19.99 -3.07
CA LEU A 364 12.58 20.46 -3.63
C LEU A 364 13.37 21.28 -2.61
N GLY A 365 12.72 22.15 -1.85
CA GLY A 365 13.36 22.94 -0.79
C GLY A 365 13.92 22.14 0.39
N LEU A 366 13.60 20.84 0.49
CA LEU A 366 14.16 19.94 1.49
C LEU A 366 15.47 19.26 1.04
N ILE A 367 15.90 19.48 -0.21
CA ILE A 367 17.14 18.90 -0.76
C ILE A 367 18.23 19.98 -0.71
N LYS A 368 19.28 19.74 0.09
CA LYS A 368 20.51 20.52 0.10
C LYS A 368 21.53 19.88 -0.86
N PRO A 369 21.76 20.43 -2.07
CA PRO A 369 22.86 20.00 -2.91
C PRO A 369 24.20 20.35 -2.24
N SER A 370 25.19 19.46 -2.29
CA SER A 370 26.52 19.68 -1.70
C SER A 370 27.64 19.03 -2.49
N LEU A 371 28.86 19.54 -2.31
CA LEU A 371 30.12 18.94 -2.78
C LEU A 371 31.03 18.54 -1.61
N ASP A 372 30.60 18.78 -0.36
CA ASP A 372 31.42 18.62 0.84
C ASP A 372 30.83 17.54 1.76
N TYR A 373 31.66 16.55 2.09
CA TYR A 373 31.31 15.47 3.01
C TYR A 373 31.00 15.99 4.42
N ALA A 374 31.54 17.14 4.83
CA ALA A 374 31.25 17.73 6.14
C ALA A 374 29.76 18.03 6.35
N ASP A 375 28.99 18.21 5.26
CA ASP A 375 27.55 18.44 5.33
C ASP A 375 26.74 17.22 5.81
N PHE A 376 27.37 16.05 5.94
CA PHE A 376 26.77 14.84 6.50
C PHE A 376 26.88 14.73 8.03
N ALA A 377 27.54 15.68 8.71
CA ALA A 377 27.85 15.59 10.14
C ALA A 377 26.62 15.37 11.05
N ASP A 378 25.45 15.91 10.67
CA ASP A 378 24.19 15.80 11.40
C ASP A 378 23.20 14.77 10.80
N CYS A 379 23.55 14.09 9.71
CA CYS A 379 22.71 13.06 9.09
C CYS A 379 22.61 11.81 10.00
N ASP A 380 21.40 11.26 10.15
CA ASP A 380 21.17 10.02 10.91
C ASP A 380 21.55 8.77 10.09
N ILE A 381 21.45 8.88 8.77
CA ILE A 381 21.77 7.82 7.82
C ILE A 381 22.35 8.44 6.55
N VAL A 382 23.39 7.81 5.99
CA VAL A 382 23.98 8.20 4.70
C VAL A 382 23.92 7.01 3.76
N ILE A 383 23.32 7.19 2.58
CA ILE A 383 23.15 6.16 1.56
C ILE A 383 24.05 6.46 0.37
N GLU A 384 25.01 5.59 0.13
CA GLU A 384 25.93 5.65 -1.00
C GLU A 384 25.29 5.01 -2.24
N ALA A 385 25.21 5.76 -3.34
CA ALA A 385 24.62 5.37 -4.62
C ALA A 385 25.49 5.81 -5.81
N VAL A 386 26.81 5.61 -5.71
CA VAL A 386 27.81 5.83 -6.76
C VAL A 386 28.06 4.56 -7.58
N PHE A 387 28.95 4.69 -8.57
CA PHE A 387 29.35 3.60 -9.48
C PHE A 387 29.78 2.33 -8.76
N GLU A 388 29.56 1.20 -9.45
CA GLU A 388 29.78 -0.15 -8.94
C GLU A 388 31.27 -0.53 -8.94
N ASN A 389 32.02 0.09 -8.03
CA ASN A 389 33.44 -0.16 -7.84
C ASN A 389 33.76 -0.27 -6.34
N LEU A 390 34.25 -1.44 -5.90
CA LEU A 390 34.51 -1.73 -4.48
C LEU A 390 35.49 -0.74 -3.86
N LYS A 391 36.60 -0.44 -4.53
CA LYS A 391 37.64 0.45 -4.01
C LYS A 391 37.11 1.87 -3.82
N LEU A 392 36.38 2.40 -4.80
CA LEU A 392 35.72 3.69 -4.72
C LEU A 392 34.75 3.75 -3.53
N LYS A 393 33.89 2.73 -3.37
CA LYS A 393 32.94 2.66 -2.26
C LYS A 393 33.64 2.59 -0.90
N GLN A 394 34.70 1.80 -0.77
CA GLN A 394 35.52 1.74 0.45
C GLN A 394 36.15 3.11 0.78
N ASP A 395 36.66 3.83 -0.21
CA ASP A 395 37.26 5.15 0.01
C ASP A 395 36.20 6.19 0.39
N ILE A 396 35.00 6.13 -0.18
CA ILE A 396 33.84 6.94 0.24
C ILE A 396 33.46 6.64 1.70
N PHE A 397 33.34 5.36 2.07
CA PHE A 397 32.98 4.98 3.44
C PHE A 397 34.02 5.46 4.46
N LYS A 398 35.31 5.46 4.12
CA LYS A 398 36.36 6.06 4.97
C LYS A 398 36.20 7.57 5.13
N GLN A 399 35.75 8.30 4.11
CA GLN A 399 35.47 9.73 4.26
C GLN A 399 34.22 9.96 5.13
N LEU A 400 33.17 9.15 4.91
CA LEU A 400 31.96 9.19 5.72
C LEU A 400 32.24 8.90 7.20
N ASP A 401 33.09 7.92 7.51
CA ASP A 401 33.43 7.56 8.90
C ASP A 401 34.05 8.71 9.69
N LYS A 402 34.80 9.60 9.01
CA LYS A 402 35.44 10.77 9.63
C LYS A 402 34.44 11.87 10.00
N VAL A 403 33.39 12.05 9.20
CA VAL A 403 32.45 13.18 9.32
C VAL A 403 31.15 12.79 10.01
N ALA A 404 30.70 11.54 9.85
CA ALA A 404 29.41 11.09 10.34
C ALA A 404 29.43 10.99 11.87
N LYS A 405 28.39 11.50 12.51
CA LYS A 405 28.19 11.35 13.96
C LYS A 405 28.22 9.88 14.41
N PRO A 406 28.55 9.57 15.68
CA PRO A 406 28.86 8.20 16.11
C PRO A 406 27.77 7.15 15.87
N ASP A 407 26.50 7.56 15.97
CA ASP A 407 25.33 6.69 15.81
C ASP A 407 24.76 6.67 14.38
N ALA A 408 25.35 7.43 13.45
CA ALA A 408 24.91 7.44 12.07
C ALA A 408 25.13 6.07 11.39
N LEU A 409 24.13 5.66 10.63
CA LEU A 409 24.18 4.48 9.76
C LEU A 409 24.82 4.84 8.42
N LEU A 410 25.72 3.97 7.95
CA LEU A 410 26.31 4.08 6.61
C LEU A 410 25.79 2.93 5.75
N CYS A 411 25.11 3.28 4.67
CA CYS A 411 24.42 2.32 3.82
C CYS A 411 24.97 2.34 2.40
N SER A 412 25.13 1.18 1.77
CA SER A 412 25.44 1.11 0.34
C SER A 412 24.23 0.62 -0.45
N ASN A 413 23.94 1.30 -1.56
CA ASN A 413 22.95 0.91 -2.57
C ASN A 413 23.55 0.01 -3.66
N THR A 414 24.72 -0.58 -3.45
CA THR A 414 25.28 -1.56 -4.41
C THR A 414 24.27 -2.67 -4.70
N SER A 415 24.36 -3.22 -5.90
CA SER A 415 23.46 -4.22 -6.48
C SER A 415 24.03 -5.65 -6.45
N SER A 416 25.36 -5.79 -6.25
CA SER A 416 26.04 -7.09 -6.22
C SER A 416 27.33 -7.13 -5.39
N LEU A 417 27.94 -5.99 -5.04
CA LEU A 417 29.21 -6.01 -4.32
C LEU A 417 29.03 -6.50 -2.88
N ASP A 418 30.07 -7.19 -2.39
CA ASP A 418 30.14 -7.66 -1.01
C ASP A 418 30.13 -6.49 -0.01
N ILE A 419 29.04 -6.38 0.75
CA ILE A 419 28.87 -5.32 1.75
C ILE A 419 29.84 -5.51 2.94
N ASP A 420 30.19 -6.75 3.30
CA ASP A 420 31.19 -7.01 4.34
C ASP A 420 32.56 -6.48 3.92
N ALA A 421 32.91 -6.60 2.64
CA ALA A 421 34.13 -6.01 2.09
C ALA A 421 34.10 -4.47 2.15
N ILE A 422 32.94 -3.83 1.94
CA ILE A 422 32.79 -2.38 2.14
C ILE A 422 32.92 -2.02 3.63
N ALA A 423 32.24 -2.75 4.51
CA ALA A 423 32.25 -2.52 5.96
C ALA A 423 33.65 -2.67 6.57
N SER A 424 34.49 -3.57 6.02
CA SER A 424 35.86 -3.78 6.47
C SER A 424 36.76 -2.55 6.36
N ALA A 425 36.39 -1.57 5.51
CA ALA A 425 37.10 -0.31 5.38
C ALA A 425 36.94 0.61 6.61
N VAL A 426 35.94 0.37 7.45
CA VAL A 426 35.54 1.21 8.59
C VAL A 426 35.24 0.36 9.84
N PRO A 427 36.22 -0.42 10.36
CA PRO A 427 35.98 -1.47 11.34
C PRO A 427 35.35 -0.96 12.65
N ARG A 428 35.69 0.25 13.09
CA ARG A 428 35.10 0.87 14.31
C ARG A 428 33.60 1.14 14.19
N ARG A 429 33.11 1.28 12.95
CA ARG A 429 31.70 1.56 12.61
C ARG A 429 31.02 0.38 11.92
N ALA A 430 31.68 -0.77 11.74
CA ALA A 430 31.12 -1.91 10.98
C ALA A 430 29.72 -2.32 11.46
N LYS A 431 29.44 -2.21 12.76
CA LYS A 431 28.10 -2.45 13.35
C LYS A 431 26.97 -1.53 12.87
N ASN A 432 27.31 -0.37 12.31
CA ASN A 432 26.40 0.62 11.73
C ASN A 432 26.43 0.60 10.19
N VAL A 433 27.10 -0.37 9.57
CA VAL A 433 27.17 -0.54 8.11
C VAL A 433 26.23 -1.65 7.66
N VAL A 434 25.42 -1.36 6.63
CA VAL A 434 24.44 -2.30 6.07
C VAL A 434 24.18 -2.00 4.59
N GLY A 435 23.73 -2.96 3.80
CA GLY A 435 23.25 -2.68 2.45
C GLY A 435 21.81 -2.18 2.46
N THR A 436 21.47 -1.21 1.62
CA THR A 436 20.11 -0.74 1.36
C THR A 436 19.91 -0.63 -0.15
N HIS A 437 19.61 -1.75 -0.79
CA HIS A 437 19.50 -1.87 -2.23
C HIS A 437 18.09 -1.47 -2.70
N PHE A 438 18.01 -0.27 -3.28
CA PHE A 438 16.84 0.26 -3.97
C PHE A 438 16.83 -0.20 -5.43
N PHE A 439 15.65 -0.41 -5.97
CA PHE A 439 15.46 -0.77 -7.38
C PHE A 439 15.12 0.45 -8.23
N SER A 440 15.75 0.57 -9.40
CA SER A 440 15.49 1.68 -10.32
C SER A 440 14.11 1.57 -11.00
N PRO A 441 13.34 2.67 -11.15
CA PRO A 441 13.55 3.97 -10.54
C PRO A 441 13.22 3.95 -9.03
N ALA A 442 14.16 4.42 -8.19
CA ALA A 442 14.07 4.28 -6.73
C ALA A 442 12.83 4.96 -6.13
N ASN A 443 12.30 6.03 -6.73
CA ASN A 443 11.09 6.71 -6.27
C ASN A 443 9.77 6.02 -6.69
N VAL A 444 9.85 4.96 -7.51
CA VAL A 444 8.69 4.23 -8.03
C VAL A 444 8.64 2.81 -7.47
N MET A 445 9.75 2.07 -7.53
CA MET A 445 9.80 0.66 -7.14
C MET A 445 9.59 0.47 -5.64
N LYS A 446 8.77 -0.50 -5.23
CA LYS A 446 8.39 -0.66 -3.82
C LYS A 446 9.40 -1.44 -2.99
N LEU A 447 10.07 -2.43 -3.58
CA LEU A 447 10.99 -3.30 -2.86
C LEU A 447 12.23 -2.53 -2.39
N LEU A 448 12.67 -2.81 -1.17
CA LEU A 448 13.94 -2.36 -0.60
C LEU A 448 14.62 -3.58 0.04
N GLU A 449 15.75 -3.99 -0.51
CA GLU A 449 16.55 -5.06 0.06
C GLU A 449 17.53 -4.48 1.09
N ASN A 450 17.32 -4.83 2.35
CA ASN A 450 18.26 -4.52 3.42
C ASN A 450 19.22 -5.70 3.57
N VAL A 451 20.48 -5.53 3.17
CA VAL A 451 21.47 -6.61 3.15
C VAL A 451 22.25 -6.62 4.46
N ARG A 452 22.06 -7.66 5.27
CA ARG A 452 22.74 -7.82 6.56
C ARG A 452 24.24 -8.12 6.34
N THR A 453 25.10 -7.29 6.93
CA THR A 453 26.53 -7.59 7.12
C THR A 453 26.73 -8.46 8.36
N LYS A 454 27.88 -9.11 8.47
CA LYS A 454 28.26 -9.93 9.63
C LYS A 454 28.24 -9.16 10.95
N GLU A 455 28.66 -7.90 10.90
CA GLU A 455 28.81 -7.04 12.08
C GLU A 455 27.58 -6.19 12.39
N ALA A 456 26.62 -6.05 11.45
CA ALA A 456 25.47 -5.16 11.62
C ALA A 456 24.70 -5.45 12.92
N SER A 457 24.60 -4.43 13.76
CA SER A 457 23.85 -4.54 15.02
C SER A 457 22.36 -4.69 14.78
N ASP A 458 21.65 -5.27 15.76
CA ASP A 458 20.18 -5.32 15.76
C ASP A 458 19.55 -3.92 15.62
N THR A 459 20.16 -2.90 16.21
CA THR A 459 19.69 -1.51 16.09
C THR A 459 19.77 -1.02 14.65
N THR A 460 20.86 -1.35 13.94
CA THR A 460 21.05 -1.03 12.52
C THR A 460 19.98 -1.69 11.68
N ILE A 461 19.77 -3.00 11.86
CA ILE A 461 18.77 -3.77 11.13
C ILE A 461 17.36 -3.26 11.42
N ALA A 462 17.01 -3.05 12.70
CA ALA A 462 15.71 -2.50 13.09
C ALA A 462 15.47 -1.13 12.43
N THR A 463 16.50 -0.27 12.38
CA THR A 463 16.41 1.08 11.81
C THR A 463 16.17 1.04 10.30
N VAL A 464 16.89 0.24 9.51
CA VAL A 464 16.66 0.17 8.06
C VAL A 464 15.35 -0.55 7.68
N MET A 465 14.89 -1.50 8.49
CA MET A 465 13.57 -2.10 8.31
C MET A 465 12.45 -1.09 8.62
N ALA A 466 12.61 -0.28 9.67
CA ALA A 466 11.68 0.81 9.99
C ALA A 466 11.73 1.94 8.95
N MET A 467 12.92 2.22 8.39
CA MET A 467 13.11 3.16 7.30
C MET A 467 12.24 2.80 6.10
N GLY A 468 12.23 1.53 5.67
CA GLY A 468 11.39 1.09 4.57
C GLY A 468 9.92 1.49 4.77
N LYS A 469 9.35 1.21 5.96
CA LYS A 469 7.98 1.63 6.31
C LYS A 469 7.81 3.16 6.26
N LEU A 470 8.77 3.91 6.81
CA LEU A 470 8.76 5.38 6.85
C LEU A 470 8.62 5.97 5.44
N ILE A 471 9.37 5.44 4.46
CA ILE A 471 9.37 5.91 3.07
C ILE A 471 8.42 5.12 2.14
N ASN A 472 7.48 4.35 2.68
CA ASN A 472 6.52 3.52 1.93
C ASN A 472 7.17 2.49 0.98
N LYS A 473 8.28 1.90 1.39
CA LYS A 473 8.90 0.72 0.76
C LYS A 473 8.48 -0.56 1.48
N VAL A 474 8.51 -1.66 0.76
CA VAL A 474 8.44 -3.02 1.30
C VAL A 474 9.88 -3.44 1.59
N ALA A 475 10.30 -3.26 2.84
CA ALA A 475 11.62 -3.67 3.29
C ALA A 475 11.66 -5.19 3.52
N VAL A 476 12.69 -5.83 2.99
CA VAL A 476 13.03 -7.23 3.23
C VAL A 476 14.46 -7.31 3.77
N LEU A 477 14.70 -8.14 4.78
CA LEU A 477 16.05 -8.43 5.24
C LEU A 477 16.60 -9.62 4.47
N VAL A 478 17.78 -9.47 3.90
CA VAL A 478 18.45 -10.51 3.10
C VAL A 478 19.89 -10.72 3.58
N GLY A 479 20.46 -11.88 3.24
CA GLY A 479 21.87 -12.16 3.47
C GLY A 479 22.76 -11.52 2.42
N ASN A 480 24.02 -11.30 2.78
CA ASN A 480 25.05 -10.80 1.88
C ASN A 480 25.56 -11.94 0.97
N CYS A 481 25.27 -11.87 -0.31
CA CYS A 481 25.80 -12.73 -1.36
C CYS A 481 25.70 -12.04 -2.72
N ASP A 482 26.38 -12.58 -3.73
CA ASP A 482 26.32 -12.03 -5.09
C ASP A 482 24.88 -11.93 -5.62
N GLY A 483 24.51 -10.74 -6.10
CA GLY A 483 23.17 -10.40 -6.58
C GLY A 483 22.06 -10.41 -5.52
N PHE A 484 22.38 -10.62 -4.23
CA PHE A 484 21.44 -10.70 -3.11
C PHE A 484 20.26 -11.65 -3.38
N VAL A 485 19.04 -11.12 -3.50
CA VAL A 485 17.84 -11.90 -3.80
C VAL A 485 17.30 -11.54 -5.18
N GLY A 486 16.98 -10.28 -5.44
CA GLY A 486 16.35 -9.85 -6.68
C GLY A 486 17.19 -10.13 -7.92
N ASN A 487 18.44 -9.65 -7.94
CA ASN A 487 19.33 -9.86 -9.09
C ASN A 487 19.74 -11.33 -9.20
N ARG A 488 19.94 -12.01 -8.06
CA ARG A 488 20.23 -13.44 -8.02
C ARG A 488 19.11 -14.29 -8.62
N MET A 489 17.84 -13.96 -8.36
CA MET A 489 16.69 -14.63 -8.96
C MET A 489 16.56 -14.31 -10.46
N LEU A 490 16.91 -13.10 -10.87
CA LEU A 490 16.85 -12.67 -12.27
C LEU A 490 17.94 -13.31 -13.14
N GLY A 491 19.10 -13.65 -12.56
CA GLY A 491 20.24 -14.26 -13.25
C GLY A 491 19.86 -15.52 -14.05
N PRO A 492 19.35 -16.59 -13.39
CA PRO A 492 18.89 -17.80 -14.07
C PRO A 492 17.75 -17.54 -15.07
N TYR A 493 16.80 -16.68 -14.74
CA TYR A 493 15.72 -16.29 -15.67
C TYR A 493 16.27 -15.71 -16.97
N GLY A 494 17.23 -14.80 -16.89
CA GLY A 494 17.90 -14.25 -18.07
C GLY A 494 18.81 -15.24 -18.79
N ALA A 495 19.40 -16.20 -18.08
CA ALA A 495 20.23 -17.25 -18.66
C ALA A 495 19.41 -18.17 -19.58
N GLU A 496 18.26 -18.64 -19.12
CA GLU A 496 17.34 -19.45 -19.92
C GLU A 496 16.85 -18.70 -21.16
N VAL A 497 16.53 -17.40 -21.02
CA VAL A 497 16.11 -16.58 -22.18
C VAL A 497 17.23 -16.51 -23.21
N ARG A 498 18.48 -16.27 -22.80
CA ARG A 498 19.62 -16.24 -23.73
C ARG A 498 19.85 -17.59 -24.40
N GLN A 499 19.78 -18.68 -23.64
CA GLN A 499 19.95 -20.03 -24.19
C GLN A 499 18.87 -20.33 -25.24
N MET A 500 17.60 -20.05 -24.95
CA MET A 500 16.52 -20.26 -25.92
C MET A 500 16.66 -19.37 -27.17
N VAL A 501 17.27 -18.19 -27.04
CA VAL A 501 17.61 -17.35 -28.20
C VAL A 501 18.71 -18.00 -29.04
N GLU A 502 19.76 -18.53 -28.41
CA GLU A 502 20.86 -19.25 -29.08
C GLU A 502 20.39 -20.54 -29.77
N GLU A 503 19.35 -21.20 -29.23
CA GLU A 503 18.68 -22.37 -29.82
C GLU A 503 17.77 -22.03 -31.03
N GLY A 504 17.67 -20.75 -31.42
CA GLY A 504 16.90 -20.29 -32.57
C GLY A 504 15.49 -19.83 -32.25
N GLY A 505 15.19 -19.52 -30.99
CA GLY A 505 13.90 -18.98 -30.56
C GLY A 505 13.55 -17.64 -31.21
N GLU A 506 12.28 -17.44 -31.55
CA GLU A 506 11.79 -16.21 -32.16
C GLU A 506 11.76 -15.05 -31.16
N LEU A 507 12.63 -14.05 -31.33
CA LEU A 507 12.83 -12.93 -30.39
C LEU A 507 11.51 -12.25 -29.96
N ALA A 508 10.60 -11.98 -30.91
CA ALA A 508 9.33 -11.30 -30.64
C ALA A 508 8.39 -12.08 -29.71
N LYS A 509 8.54 -13.42 -29.63
CA LYS A 509 7.68 -14.26 -28.80
C LYS A 509 8.07 -14.24 -27.33
N PHE A 510 9.35 -14.05 -26.98
CA PHE A 510 9.77 -14.07 -25.57
C PHE A 510 9.08 -13.00 -24.73
N ASP A 511 9.07 -11.77 -25.24
CA ASP A 511 8.46 -10.66 -24.53
C ASP A 511 6.93 -10.78 -24.47
N THR A 512 6.32 -11.25 -25.56
CA THR A 512 4.87 -11.49 -25.62
C THR A 512 4.45 -12.58 -24.63
N VAL A 513 5.11 -13.73 -24.62
CA VAL A 513 4.82 -14.84 -23.70
C VAL A 513 5.01 -14.41 -22.24
N ALA A 514 6.08 -13.69 -21.93
CA ALA A 514 6.32 -13.20 -20.57
C ALA A 514 5.24 -12.19 -20.12
N THR A 515 4.84 -11.26 -20.99
CA THR A 515 3.80 -10.28 -20.67
C THR A 515 2.39 -10.88 -20.63
N ASP A 516 2.11 -11.91 -21.42
CA ASP A 516 0.88 -12.70 -21.37
C ASP A 516 0.80 -13.63 -20.16
N PHE A 517 1.94 -14.06 -19.65
CA PHE A 517 2.01 -14.70 -18.34
C PHE A 517 1.73 -13.73 -17.18
N GLY A 518 1.99 -12.43 -17.39
CA GLY A 518 1.72 -11.36 -16.43
C GLY A 518 2.96 -10.60 -15.94
N MET A 519 4.13 -10.80 -16.54
CA MET A 519 5.30 -9.96 -16.28
C MET A 519 5.03 -8.53 -16.76
N ALA A 520 5.50 -7.53 -16.00
CA ALA A 520 5.33 -6.12 -16.36
C ALA A 520 6.10 -5.71 -17.64
N MET A 521 7.15 -6.46 -17.96
CA MET A 521 8.00 -6.26 -19.13
C MET A 521 8.59 -7.60 -19.54
N GLY A 522 8.76 -7.80 -20.85
CA GLY A 522 9.44 -8.97 -21.38
C GLY A 522 10.95 -8.97 -21.06
N PRO A 523 11.59 -10.14 -21.01
CA PRO A 523 12.99 -10.27 -20.62
C PRO A 523 13.95 -9.54 -21.57
N LEU A 524 13.67 -9.51 -22.87
CA LEU A 524 14.54 -8.86 -23.86
C LEU A 524 14.41 -7.34 -23.77
N SER A 525 13.17 -6.83 -23.75
CA SER A 525 12.88 -5.42 -23.50
C SER A 525 13.48 -4.91 -22.18
N MET A 526 13.44 -5.73 -21.12
CA MET A 526 14.05 -5.40 -19.83
C MET A 526 15.58 -5.32 -19.95
N SER A 527 16.19 -6.25 -20.67
CA SER A 527 17.64 -6.23 -20.93
C SER A 527 18.07 -4.96 -21.67
N ASP A 528 17.30 -4.52 -22.66
CA ASP A 528 17.56 -3.29 -23.40
C ASP A 528 17.37 -2.03 -22.53
N LEU A 529 16.35 -2.02 -21.68
CA LEU A 529 16.10 -0.92 -20.74
C LEU A 529 17.23 -0.78 -19.72
N VAL A 530 17.76 -1.90 -19.21
CA VAL A 530 18.89 -1.90 -18.27
C VAL A 530 20.18 -1.47 -18.98
N GLY A 531 20.39 -1.93 -20.20
CA GLY A 531 21.56 -1.63 -21.02
C GLY A 531 22.41 -2.87 -21.25
N GLN A 532 22.52 -3.29 -22.51
CA GLN A 532 23.31 -4.46 -22.92
C GLN A 532 24.80 -4.30 -22.62
N ASP A 533 25.31 -3.07 -22.59
CA ASP A 533 26.69 -2.75 -22.24
C ASP A 533 27.03 -3.08 -20.78
N LEU A 534 26.08 -2.92 -19.85
CA LEU A 534 26.25 -3.29 -18.46
C LEU A 534 26.37 -4.81 -18.31
N PHE A 535 25.51 -5.57 -18.98
CA PHE A 535 25.59 -7.04 -18.99
C PHE A 535 26.90 -7.53 -19.60
N TRP A 536 27.32 -6.95 -20.74
CA TRP A 536 28.59 -7.28 -21.36
C TRP A 536 29.79 -7.01 -20.43
N ARG A 537 29.82 -5.86 -19.74
CA ARG A 537 30.87 -5.55 -18.76
C ARG A 537 30.87 -6.53 -17.59
N ALA A 538 29.68 -6.86 -17.06
CA ALA A 538 29.55 -7.83 -15.97
C ALA A 538 30.10 -9.20 -16.36
N ARG A 539 29.76 -9.71 -17.56
CA ARG A 539 30.28 -10.98 -18.09
C ARG A 539 31.81 -10.95 -18.29
N LYS A 540 32.34 -9.85 -18.81
CA LYS A 540 33.79 -9.65 -18.97
C LYS A 540 34.51 -9.67 -17.63
N MET A 541 33.94 -9.03 -16.60
CA MET A 541 34.50 -9.04 -15.24
C MET A 541 34.41 -10.42 -14.57
N ALA A 542 33.35 -11.19 -14.87
CA ALA A 542 33.18 -12.56 -14.38
C ALA A 542 34.11 -13.58 -15.07
N GLY A 543 34.84 -13.19 -16.11
CA GLY A 543 35.73 -14.08 -16.85
C GLY A 543 35.02 -15.05 -17.80
N ASP A 544 33.73 -14.82 -18.06
CA ASP A 544 32.83 -15.63 -18.91
C ASP A 544 33.14 -15.51 -20.42
N MET A 545 33.98 -14.54 -20.81
CA MET A 545 34.37 -14.29 -22.20
C MET A 545 35.51 -15.22 -22.70
N LYS A 546 35.86 -16.29 -21.97
CA LYS A 546 36.94 -17.21 -22.36
C LYS A 546 36.58 -18.17 -23.51
N LEU A 547 35.32 -18.16 -23.97
CA LEU A 547 34.80 -19.01 -25.05
C LEU A 547 34.26 -18.17 -26.23
N GLU A 548 34.93 -17.09 -26.62
CA GLU A 548 34.77 -16.57 -27.99
C GLU A 548 35.50 -17.54 -28.95
N THR A 549 34.87 -18.68 -29.25
CA THR A 549 35.10 -19.32 -30.55
C THR A 549 34.66 -18.33 -31.61
N ALA A 550 35.60 -17.94 -32.46
CA ALA A 550 35.40 -17.07 -33.60
C ALA A 550 34.11 -17.45 -34.35
N VAL A 551 33.08 -16.62 -34.25
CA VAL A 551 32.04 -16.58 -35.27
C VAL A 551 32.71 -15.90 -36.45
N ALA A 552 33.21 -16.73 -37.38
CA ALA A 552 33.64 -16.26 -38.68
C ALA A 552 32.44 -15.56 -39.35
N ILE A 553 32.65 -14.28 -39.68
CA ILE A 553 31.69 -13.41 -40.37
C ILE A 553 31.34 -13.98 -41.74
#